data_AF-A0A7X2T3I1-F1
#
_entry.id   AF-A0A7X2T3I1-F1
#
_cell.length_a   1.000
_cell.length_b   1.000
_cell.length_c   1.000
_cell.angle_alpha   90.00
_cell.angle_beta   90.00
_cell.angle_gamma   90.00
#
_symmetry.space_group_name_H-M   'P 1'
#
loop_
_entity.id
_entity.type
_entity.pdbx_description
1 polymer ?
#
loop_
_entity_poly.entity_id
_entity_poly.type
_entity_poly.pdbx_seq_one_letter_code
_entity_poly.pdbx_strand_id
1 'polypeptide(L)'
;MEIIERLKQIEGIKLLYVCEAGSRAYGLHNEESDYNIRFIYSMPLHSYLNLFGQKEEMEIQEEHFDIVGWDIKKVLRTVSKSQTNLYEWLASPVVYYEDSGFLPIRKCLLEKGFSLRTLALHYISMARNNYKKIINRENIGVKSCLWVLKPLLMAKWILEKNELPPVNYKDLIQLRTSIKNKLEKLIVLRKNNIRQVPFTRDLEYFIEQEMDLGMKKIISLEENERLTEDSLNQMFIQMVSSGWNRMEQQVPEMGKDVILLMKSISNNQYYYAKAYVLGSGRFTINGKVFVQNIITNSYEPVAWLYIEEPSKDFMDSVFVKEK
;
A
#
# COMPACT_ATOMS: atom_id res chain seq x y z
N MET A 1 0.70 8.54 16.04
CA MET A 1 2.18 8.57 16.03
C MET A 1 2.74 7.33 16.71
N GLU A 2 2.32 6.98 17.92
CA GLU A 2 2.79 5.77 18.64
C GLU A 2 2.60 4.47 17.85
N ILE A 3 1.43 4.25 17.23
CA ILE A 3 1.18 3.00 16.50
C ILE A 3 2.08 2.79 15.28
N ILE A 4 2.46 3.86 14.59
CA ILE A 4 3.35 3.78 13.42
C ILE A 4 4.73 3.36 13.87
N GLU A 5 5.22 3.93 14.97
CA GLU A 5 6.53 3.57 15.52
C GLU A 5 6.55 2.12 16.02
N ARG A 6 5.46 1.65 16.64
CA ARG A 6 5.29 0.24 17.00
C ARG A 6 5.29 -0.68 15.76
N LEU A 7 4.59 -0.30 14.70
CA LEU A 7 4.59 -1.05 13.43
C LEU A 7 5.97 -1.08 12.76
N LYS A 8 6.75 0.00 12.84
CA LYS A 8 8.13 0.05 12.34
C LYS A 8 9.10 -0.83 13.15
N GLN A 9 8.79 -1.10 14.41
CA GLN A 9 9.59 -1.95 15.29
C GLN A 9 9.30 -3.45 15.13
N ILE A 10 8.32 -3.84 14.31
CA ILE A 10 8.06 -5.25 14.02
C ILE A 10 9.29 -5.82 13.30
N GLU A 11 9.92 -6.82 13.92
CA GLU A 11 11.12 -7.46 13.40
C GLU A 11 10.85 -8.17 12.07
N GLY A 12 11.80 -8.10 11.14
CA GLY A 12 11.73 -8.80 9.87
C GLY A 12 10.78 -8.19 8.84
N ILE A 13 10.21 -7.00 9.11
CA ILE A 13 9.42 -6.27 8.12
C ILE A 13 9.95 -4.85 7.87
N LYS A 14 9.67 -4.35 6.67
CA LYS A 14 9.79 -2.94 6.31
C LYS A 14 8.39 -2.40 6.11
N LEU A 15 8.01 -1.42 6.93
CA LEU A 15 6.74 -0.72 6.80
C LEU A 15 6.76 0.17 5.54
N LEU A 16 5.77 0.01 4.66
CA LEU A 16 5.66 0.73 3.38
C LEU A 16 4.52 1.75 3.38
N TYR A 17 3.40 1.42 3.99
CA TYR A 17 2.20 2.24 3.96
C TYR A 17 1.32 1.94 5.16
N VAL A 18 0.71 2.96 5.75
CA VAL A 18 -0.30 2.83 6.80
C VAL A 18 -1.41 3.81 6.50
N CYS A 19 -2.65 3.32 6.49
CA CYS A 19 -3.83 4.15 6.29
C CYS A 19 -4.95 3.75 7.25
N GLU A 20 -5.95 4.62 7.30
CA GLU A 20 -7.24 4.29 7.90
C GLU A 20 -8.12 3.53 6.91
N ALA A 21 -9.00 2.68 7.42
CA ALA A 21 -10.08 2.06 6.68
C ALA A 21 -11.43 2.29 7.39
N GLY A 22 -12.52 1.78 6.81
CA GLY A 22 -13.82 1.80 7.47
C GLY A 22 -14.33 3.23 7.75
N SER A 23 -15.00 3.41 8.90
CA SER A 23 -15.84 4.58 9.15
C SER A 23 -15.08 5.92 9.11
N ARG A 24 -13.82 5.94 9.56
CA ARG A 24 -12.97 7.13 9.55
C ARG A 24 -12.54 7.49 8.12
N ALA A 25 -12.07 6.51 7.34
CA ALA A 25 -11.77 6.68 5.92
C ALA A 25 -13.01 7.12 5.12
N TYR A 26 -14.20 6.64 5.51
CA TYR A 26 -15.45 7.01 4.83
C TYR A 26 -15.98 8.40 5.24
N GLY A 27 -15.43 9.02 6.29
CA GLY A 27 -15.93 10.29 6.83
C GLY A 27 -17.22 10.15 7.65
N LEU A 28 -17.49 8.95 8.18
CA LEU A 28 -18.67 8.59 8.99
C LEU A 28 -18.36 8.46 10.50
N HIS A 29 -17.12 8.67 10.90
CA HIS A 29 -16.70 8.48 12.29
C HIS A 29 -17.34 9.49 13.25
N ASN A 30 -17.38 9.08 14.50
CA ASN A 30 -17.69 9.87 15.68
C ASN A 30 -16.71 9.51 16.81
N GLU A 31 -16.91 10.05 18.00
CA GLU A 31 -16.03 9.84 19.15
C GLU A 31 -15.94 8.36 19.57
N GLU A 32 -17.02 7.60 19.43
CA GLU A 32 -17.10 6.15 19.74
C GLU A 32 -16.55 5.24 18.63
N SER A 33 -16.00 5.80 17.55
CA SER A 33 -15.56 4.99 16.40
C SER A 33 -14.14 4.44 16.60
N ASP A 34 -14.02 3.11 16.54
CA ASP A 34 -12.74 2.38 16.50
C ASP A 34 -11.85 2.83 15.33
N TYR A 35 -10.55 2.63 15.49
CA TYR A 35 -9.55 2.81 14.44
C TYR A 35 -9.37 1.51 13.67
N ASN A 36 -9.51 1.56 12.35
CA ASN A 36 -9.34 0.42 11.46
C ASN A 36 -8.04 0.65 10.68
N ILE A 37 -6.90 0.35 11.31
CA ILE A 37 -5.60 0.60 10.74
C ILE A 37 -5.28 -0.50 9.73
N ARG A 38 -4.86 -0.11 8.53
CA ARG A 38 -4.39 -1.03 7.51
C ARG A 38 -2.98 -0.67 7.12
N PHE A 39 -2.10 -1.66 7.04
CA PHE A 39 -0.73 -1.43 6.66
C PHE A 39 -0.24 -2.38 5.57
N ILE A 40 0.74 -1.92 4.81
CA ILE A 40 1.45 -2.70 3.82
C ILE A 40 2.90 -2.75 4.23
N TYR A 41 3.48 -3.94 4.17
CA TYR A 41 4.88 -4.16 4.50
C TYR A 41 5.55 -5.04 3.44
N SER A 42 6.88 -5.01 3.41
CA SER A 42 7.68 -6.02 2.73
C SER A 42 8.56 -6.75 3.75
N MET A 43 9.07 -7.91 3.35
CA MET A 43 10.02 -8.74 4.09
C MET A 43 11.35 -8.81 3.31
N PRO A 44 12.46 -9.22 3.94
CA PRO A 44 13.72 -9.34 3.23
C PRO A 44 13.65 -10.42 2.15
N LEU A 45 14.52 -10.30 1.13
CA LEU A 45 14.50 -11.17 -0.05
C LEU A 45 14.52 -12.66 0.32
N HIS A 46 15.36 -13.04 1.29
CA HIS A 46 15.50 -14.43 1.71
C HIS A 46 14.20 -15.02 2.28
N SER A 47 13.31 -14.21 2.86
CA SER A 47 12.02 -14.67 3.37
C SER A 47 11.10 -15.13 2.23
N TYR A 48 11.17 -14.48 1.06
CA TYR A 48 10.41 -14.90 -0.13
C TYR A 48 10.98 -16.13 -0.84
N LEU A 49 12.24 -16.48 -0.57
CA LEU A 49 12.90 -17.68 -1.09
C LEU A 49 12.73 -18.90 -0.19
N ASN A 50 11.98 -18.76 0.90
CA ASN A 50 11.70 -19.87 1.83
C ASN A 50 10.84 -20.95 1.16
N LEU A 51 11.32 -22.20 1.23
CA LEU A 51 10.67 -23.38 0.65
C LEU A 51 9.24 -23.61 1.16
N PHE A 52 8.96 -23.26 2.42
CA PHE A 52 7.66 -23.49 3.06
C PHE A 52 6.75 -22.27 3.03
N GLY A 53 7.16 -21.20 2.33
CA GLY A 53 6.43 -19.95 2.29
C GLY A 53 6.40 -19.22 3.63
N GLN A 54 5.58 -18.18 3.70
CA GLN A 54 5.48 -17.29 4.86
C GLN A 54 4.06 -16.72 4.97
N LYS A 55 3.70 -16.24 6.16
CA LYS A 55 2.42 -15.54 6.35
C LYS A 55 2.46 -14.20 5.60
N GLU A 56 1.49 -13.98 4.73
CA GLU A 56 1.33 -12.75 3.94
C GLU A 56 0.36 -11.75 4.60
N GLU A 57 -0.06 -12.02 5.84
CA GLU A 57 -1.04 -11.24 6.60
C GLU A 57 -0.73 -11.27 8.10
N MET A 58 -0.92 -10.13 8.74
CA MET A 58 -0.81 -9.91 10.18
C MET A 58 -2.10 -9.28 10.70
N GLU A 59 -2.62 -9.77 11.81
CA GLU A 59 -3.76 -9.19 12.52
C GLU A 59 -3.33 -8.89 13.95
N ILE A 60 -3.53 -7.65 14.39
CA ILE A 60 -3.22 -7.20 15.75
C ILE A 60 -4.52 -6.59 16.30
N GLN A 61 -5.09 -7.25 17.30
CA GLN A 61 -6.28 -6.78 17.99
C GLN A 61 -5.89 -6.05 19.27
N GLU A 62 -6.30 -4.80 19.39
CA GLU A 62 -6.19 -3.99 20.61
C GLU A 62 -7.55 -3.33 20.87
N GLU A 63 -7.77 -2.87 22.11
CA GLU A 63 -9.09 -2.45 22.61
C GLU A 63 -9.85 -1.51 21.65
N HIS A 64 -9.17 -0.53 21.06
CA HIS A 64 -9.76 0.44 20.12
C HIS A 64 -9.14 0.40 18.71
N PHE A 65 -8.27 -0.58 18.43
CA PHE A 65 -7.58 -0.70 17.15
C PHE A 65 -7.80 -2.08 16.54
N ASP A 66 -8.43 -2.09 15.37
CA ASP A 66 -8.45 -3.21 14.44
C ASP A 66 -7.32 -3.01 13.42
N ILE A 67 -6.21 -3.71 13.60
CA ILE A 67 -5.01 -3.53 12.77
C ILE A 67 -4.79 -4.75 11.90
N VAL A 68 -4.76 -4.54 10.59
CA VAL A 68 -4.50 -5.61 9.60
C VAL A 68 -3.39 -5.18 8.65
N GLY A 69 -2.37 -6.02 8.51
CA GLY A 69 -1.22 -5.78 7.66
C GLY A 69 -1.12 -6.82 6.55
N TRP A 70 -0.87 -6.39 5.32
CA TRP A 70 -0.61 -7.30 4.20
C TRP A 70 0.81 -7.15 3.67
N ASP A 71 1.44 -8.28 3.39
CA ASP A 71 2.72 -8.33 2.68
C ASP A 71 2.54 -7.83 1.23
N ILE A 72 3.58 -7.18 0.70
CA ILE A 72 3.58 -6.61 -0.64
C ILE A 72 3.31 -7.65 -1.74
N LYS A 73 3.74 -8.90 -1.59
CA LYS A 73 3.43 -9.98 -2.53
C LYS A 73 1.93 -10.24 -2.60
N LYS A 74 1.25 -10.28 -1.45
CA LYS A 74 -0.21 -10.41 -1.37
C LYS A 74 -0.90 -9.18 -1.95
N VAL A 75 -0.41 -7.98 -1.67
CA VAL A 75 -0.93 -6.73 -2.24
C VAL A 75 -0.90 -6.80 -3.78
N LEU A 76 0.27 -7.04 -4.39
CA LEU A 76 0.41 -7.05 -5.84
C LEU A 76 -0.42 -8.17 -6.52
N ARG A 77 -0.47 -9.36 -5.92
CA ARG A 77 -1.38 -10.43 -6.36
C ARG A 77 -2.87 -10.08 -6.22
N THR A 78 -3.20 -9.22 -5.27
CA THR A 78 -4.59 -8.82 -5.01
C THR A 78 -5.03 -7.70 -5.95
N VAL A 79 -4.10 -6.83 -6.36
CA VAL A 79 -4.33 -5.83 -7.41
C VAL A 79 -4.76 -6.50 -8.72
N SER A 80 -4.12 -7.58 -9.15
CA SER A 80 -4.49 -8.27 -10.40
C SER A 80 -5.94 -8.78 -10.40
N LYS A 81 -6.48 -9.10 -9.21
CA LYS A 81 -7.88 -9.52 -8.99
C LYS A 81 -8.86 -8.36 -8.80
N SER A 82 -8.39 -7.12 -8.79
CA SER A 82 -9.20 -5.91 -8.59
C SER A 82 -10.09 -5.97 -7.33
N GLN A 83 -9.55 -6.46 -6.21
CA GLN A 83 -10.34 -6.55 -4.98
C GLN A 83 -10.63 -5.16 -4.38
N THR A 84 -11.89 -4.94 -3.99
CA THR A 84 -12.36 -3.67 -3.42
C THR A 84 -11.66 -3.29 -2.13
N ASN A 85 -11.37 -4.26 -1.25
CA ASN A 85 -10.72 -3.98 0.04
C ASN A 85 -9.35 -3.33 -0.17
N LEU A 86 -8.52 -3.90 -1.04
CA LEU A 86 -7.19 -3.34 -1.31
C LEU A 86 -7.28 -1.98 -2.00
N TYR A 87 -8.19 -1.86 -2.97
CA TYR A 87 -8.44 -0.58 -3.62
C TYR A 87 -8.73 0.52 -2.56
N GLU A 88 -9.64 0.25 -1.62
CA GLU A 88 -10.00 1.21 -0.58
C GLU A 88 -8.86 1.53 0.39
N TRP A 89 -7.91 0.61 0.60
CA TRP A 89 -6.69 0.91 1.39
C TRP A 89 -5.77 1.87 0.62
N LEU A 90 -5.47 1.55 -0.64
CA LEU A 90 -4.57 2.37 -1.47
C LEU A 90 -5.17 3.75 -1.78
N ALA A 91 -6.49 3.84 -1.90
CA ALA A 91 -7.25 5.06 -2.15
C ALA A 91 -7.76 5.75 -0.87
N SER A 92 -7.32 5.30 0.31
CA SER A 92 -7.77 5.88 1.57
C SER A 92 -7.41 7.37 1.64
N PRO A 93 -8.35 8.24 2.06
CA PRO A 93 -8.10 9.67 2.21
C PRO A 93 -7.33 10.01 3.49
N VAL A 94 -7.14 9.04 4.38
CA VAL A 94 -6.44 9.23 5.66
C VAL A 94 -5.22 8.30 5.67
N VAL A 95 -4.09 8.85 5.25
CA VAL A 95 -2.78 8.16 5.23
C VAL A 95 -2.00 8.57 6.46
N TYR A 96 -1.63 7.58 7.27
CA TYR A 96 -0.85 7.76 8.49
C TYR A 96 0.66 7.71 8.24
N TYR A 97 1.08 6.89 7.28
CA TYR A 97 2.48 6.75 6.89
C TYR A 97 2.57 6.28 5.44
N GLU A 98 3.56 6.79 4.71
CA GLU A 98 3.88 6.34 3.37
C GLU A 98 5.38 6.45 3.14
N ASP A 99 6.02 5.31 2.84
CA ASP A 99 7.42 5.24 2.46
C ASP A 99 7.63 5.92 1.10
N SER A 100 8.68 6.73 1.01
CA SER A 100 9.00 7.49 -0.22
C SER A 100 9.19 6.60 -1.47
N GLY A 101 9.69 5.37 -1.30
CA GLY A 101 9.84 4.40 -2.38
C GLY A 101 8.52 3.71 -2.74
N PHE A 102 7.54 3.68 -1.82
CA PHE A 102 6.23 3.10 -2.08
C PHE A 102 5.25 4.09 -2.72
N LEU A 103 5.35 5.40 -2.44
CA LEU A 103 4.50 6.42 -3.03
C LEU A 103 4.35 6.33 -4.57
N PRO A 104 5.43 6.27 -5.38
CA PRO A 104 5.29 6.15 -6.84
C PRO A 104 4.61 4.83 -7.24
N ILE A 105 4.83 3.77 -6.48
CA ILE A 105 4.25 2.45 -6.71
C ILE A 105 2.75 2.50 -6.45
N ARG A 106 2.31 3.04 -5.30
CA ARG A 106 0.88 3.21 -5.00
C ARG A 106 0.17 4.03 -6.06
N LYS A 107 0.77 5.13 -6.52
CA LYS A 107 0.21 5.95 -7.62
C LYS A 107 0.02 5.11 -8.88
N CYS A 108 1.03 4.34 -9.29
CA CYS A 108 0.96 3.47 -10.45
C CYS A 108 -0.10 2.36 -10.30
N LEU A 109 -0.21 1.75 -9.11
CA LEU A 109 -1.25 0.75 -8.82
C LEU A 109 -2.66 1.34 -8.87
N LEU A 110 -2.86 2.57 -8.39
CA LEU A 110 -4.13 3.26 -8.53
C LEU A 110 -4.41 3.62 -10.00
N GLU A 111 -3.42 4.02 -10.76
CA GLU A 111 -3.62 4.40 -12.16
C GLU A 111 -3.95 3.20 -13.07
N LYS A 112 -3.22 2.08 -12.90
CA LYS A 112 -3.25 0.96 -13.85
C LYS A 112 -3.45 -0.42 -13.21
N GLY A 113 -3.61 -0.53 -11.89
CA GLY A 113 -3.71 -1.82 -11.21
C GLY A 113 -5.09 -2.48 -11.32
N PHE A 114 -6.15 -1.68 -11.33
CA PHE A 114 -7.52 -2.17 -11.17
C PHE A 114 -8.30 -2.15 -12.49
N SER A 115 -9.09 -3.21 -12.72
CA SER A 115 -10.15 -3.21 -13.75
C SER A 115 -11.35 -2.48 -13.17
N LEU A 116 -11.74 -1.39 -13.82
CA LEU A 116 -12.92 -0.62 -13.46
C LEU A 116 -14.18 -1.47 -13.54
N ARG A 117 -14.29 -2.30 -14.58
CA ARG A 117 -15.40 -3.24 -14.75
C ARG A 117 -15.48 -4.25 -13.62
N THR A 118 -14.36 -4.85 -13.25
CA THR A 118 -14.31 -5.84 -12.16
C THR A 118 -14.65 -5.19 -10.81
N LEU A 119 -14.10 -4.00 -10.53
CA LEU A 119 -14.43 -3.23 -9.31
C LEU A 119 -15.91 -2.87 -9.23
N ALA A 120 -16.49 -2.34 -10.31
CA ALA A 120 -17.92 -2.00 -10.35
C ALA A 120 -18.79 -3.24 -10.07
N LEU A 121 -18.42 -4.40 -10.62
CA LEU A 121 -19.15 -5.65 -10.41
C LEU A 121 -19.08 -6.09 -8.95
N HIS A 122 -17.90 -6.05 -8.34
CA HIS A 122 -17.72 -6.37 -6.93
C HIS A 122 -18.55 -5.43 -6.04
N TYR A 123 -18.57 -4.14 -6.35
CA TYR A 123 -19.34 -3.17 -5.60
C TYR A 123 -20.86 -3.40 -5.73
N ILE A 124 -21.39 -3.68 -6.92
CA ILE A 124 -22.82 -4.01 -7.07
C ILE A 124 -23.16 -5.29 -6.30
N SER A 125 -22.30 -6.31 -6.38
CA SER A 125 -22.48 -7.56 -5.62
C SER A 125 -22.45 -7.33 -4.11
N MET A 126 -21.53 -6.48 -3.63
CA MET A 126 -21.44 -6.09 -2.22
C MET A 126 -22.70 -5.35 -1.77
N ALA A 127 -23.18 -4.39 -2.56
CA ALA A 127 -24.42 -3.66 -2.28
C ALA A 127 -25.60 -4.63 -2.18
N ARG A 128 -25.73 -5.57 -3.12
CA ARG A 128 -26.78 -6.60 -3.14
C ARG A 128 -26.72 -7.50 -1.90
N ASN A 129 -25.53 -7.94 -1.50
CA ASN A 129 -25.36 -8.78 -0.32
C ASN A 129 -25.69 -8.03 0.99
N ASN A 130 -25.37 -6.74 1.06
CA ASN A 130 -25.75 -5.91 2.20
C ASN A 130 -27.26 -5.60 2.19
N TYR A 131 -27.86 -5.42 1.01
CA TYR A 131 -29.28 -5.14 0.84
C TYR A 131 -30.17 -6.29 1.33
N LYS A 132 -29.79 -7.54 1.02
CA LYS A 132 -30.46 -8.75 1.53
C LYS A 132 -30.61 -8.78 3.06
N LYS A 133 -29.76 -8.08 3.81
CA LYS A 133 -29.80 -8.04 5.27
C LYS A 133 -30.84 -7.05 5.81
N ILE A 134 -31.27 -6.09 5.00
CA ILE A 134 -32.16 -4.98 5.41
C ILE A 134 -33.52 -4.95 4.70
N ILE A 135 -33.67 -5.67 3.57
CA ILE A 135 -34.93 -5.78 2.83
C ILE A 135 -36.08 -6.30 3.72
N ASN A 136 -37.32 -5.90 3.40
CA ASN A 136 -38.54 -6.28 4.11
C ASN A 136 -38.60 -5.83 5.59
N ARG A 137 -37.81 -4.85 6.00
CA ARG A 137 -37.86 -4.26 7.34
C ARG A 137 -38.52 -2.89 7.28
N GLU A 138 -39.40 -2.59 8.24
CA GLU A 138 -39.97 -1.25 8.39
C GLU A 138 -38.93 -0.23 8.88
N ASN A 139 -38.03 -0.66 9.78
CA ASN A 139 -36.92 0.14 10.29
C ASN A 139 -35.59 -0.55 10.02
N ILE A 140 -34.59 0.21 9.59
CA ILE A 140 -33.26 -0.29 9.25
C ILE A 140 -32.19 0.45 10.04
N GLY A 141 -31.07 -0.24 10.29
CA GLY A 141 -29.91 0.38 10.89
C GLY A 141 -29.30 1.44 9.97
N VAL A 142 -29.00 2.63 10.48
CA VAL A 142 -28.35 3.72 9.71
C VAL A 142 -27.03 3.24 9.12
N LYS A 143 -26.20 2.54 9.93
CA LYS A 143 -24.95 1.91 9.47
C LYS A 143 -25.23 0.92 8.33
N SER A 144 -26.17 0.00 8.51
CA SER A 144 -26.49 -1.00 7.49
C SER A 144 -26.96 -0.37 6.18
N CYS A 145 -27.78 0.68 6.25
CA CYS A 145 -28.21 1.44 5.07
C CYS A 145 -27.03 2.07 4.33
N LEU A 146 -26.16 2.77 5.06
CA LEU A 146 -24.95 3.37 4.50
C LEU A 146 -24.06 2.31 3.82
N TRP A 147 -23.96 1.11 4.41
CA TRP A 147 -23.17 -0.01 3.87
C TRP A 147 -23.79 -0.64 2.60
N VAL A 148 -25.07 -0.40 2.32
CA VAL A 148 -25.67 -0.70 1.01
C VAL A 148 -25.36 0.42 0.02
N LEU A 149 -25.55 1.68 0.44
CA LEU A 149 -25.43 2.84 -0.43
C LEU A 149 -23.99 3.11 -0.91
N LYS A 150 -22.97 2.97 -0.05
CA LYS A 150 -21.59 3.25 -0.45
C LYS A 150 -21.12 2.41 -1.64
N PRO A 151 -21.15 1.06 -1.58
CA PRO A 151 -20.70 0.27 -2.71
C PRO A 151 -21.54 0.56 -3.96
N LEU A 152 -22.84 0.80 -3.81
CA LEU A 152 -23.70 1.19 -4.94
C LEU A 152 -23.29 2.52 -5.60
N LEU A 153 -22.97 3.54 -4.79
CA LEU A 153 -22.47 4.84 -5.28
C LEU A 153 -21.07 4.74 -5.88
N MET A 154 -20.21 3.87 -5.35
CA MET A 154 -18.88 3.61 -5.91
C MET A 154 -18.99 2.94 -7.28
N ALA A 155 -19.89 1.97 -7.43
CA ALA A 155 -20.19 1.38 -8.74
C ALA A 155 -20.77 2.43 -9.71
N LYS A 156 -21.72 3.25 -9.25
CA LYS A 156 -22.29 4.33 -10.06
C LYS A 156 -21.23 5.32 -10.55
N TRP A 157 -20.31 5.72 -9.68
CA TRP A 157 -19.18 6.59 -10.04
C TRP A 157 -18.37 5.99 -11.18
N ILE A 158 -17.96 4.73 -11.07
CA ILE A 158 -17.20 4.03 -12.10
C ILE A 158 -17.98 4.01 -13.42
N LEU A 159 -19.26 3.65 -13.36
CA LEU A 159 -20.11 3.50 -14.55
C LEU A 159 -20.46 4.83 -15.24
N GLU A 160 -20.42 5.96 -14.52
CA GLU A 160 -20.74 7.28 -15.08
C GLU A 160 -19.51 8.08 -15.49
N LYS A 161 -18.37 7.87 -14.81
CA LYS A 161 -17.16 8.66 -15.01
C LYS A 161 -16.01 7.90 -15.64
N ASN A 162 -16.09 6.56 -15.70
CA ASN A 162 -15.01 5.70 -16.14
C ASN A 162 -13.70 5.95 -15.35
N GLU A 163 -13.84 6.16 -14.04
CA GLU A 163 -12.76 6.52 -13.12
C GLU A 163 -12.88 5.75 -11.81
N LEU A 164 -11.78 5.64 -11.07
CA LEU A 164 -11.79 5.05 -9.73
C LEU A 164 -12.59 5.93 -8.74
N PRO A 165 -13.44 5.32 -7.89
CA PRO A 165 -14.39 6.06 -7.07
C PRO A 165 -13.80 6.53 -5.74
N PRO A 166 -14.02 7.77 -5.30
CA PRO A 166 -13.51 8.23 -4.01
C PRO A 166 -14.05 7.37 -2.86
N VAL A 167 -13.21 7.15 -1.85
CA VAL A 167 -13.54 6.30 -0.69
C VAL A 167 -14.44 7.02 0.32
N ASN A 168 -14.32 8.34 0.47
CA ASN A 168 -15.13 9.09 1.43
C ASN A 168 -16.53 9.45 0.87
N TYR A 169 -17.51 9.60 1.76
CA TYR A 169 -18.86 9.99 1.35
C TYR A 169 -18.97 11.44 0.87
N LYS A 170 -18.12 12.35 1.35
CA LYS A 170 -18.16 13.77 0.99
C LYS A 170 -18.03 13.95 -0.52
N ASP A 171 -17.19 13.14 -1.14
CA ASP A 171 -16.94 13.16 -2.58
C ASP A 171 -17.98 12.33 -3.33
N LEU A 172 -18.41 11.17 -2.81
CA LEU A 172 -19.47 10.36 -3.42
C LEU A 172 -20.82 11.10 -3.50
N ILE A 173 -21.14 11.97 -2.54
CA ILE A 173 -22.36 12.82 -2.53
C ILE A 173 -22.40 13.82 -3.69
N GLN A 174 -21.26 14.09 -4.33
CA GLN A 174 -21.22 14.94 -5.52
C GLN A 174 -21.89 14.28 -6.73
N LEU A 175 -22.10 12.95 -6.71
CA LEU A 175 -22.94 12.28 -7.70
C LEU A 175 -24.39 12.78 -7.59
N ARG A 176 -24.95 13.20 -8.72
CA ARG A 176 -26.36 13.58 -8.79
C ARG A 176 -27.22 12.33 -8.63
N THR A 177 -27.93 12.26 -7.51
CA THR A 177 -28.85 11.15 -7.20
C THR A 177 -30.18 11.69 -6.67
N SER A 178 -31.27 10.95 -6.87
CA SER A 178 -32.58 11.28 -6.30
C SER A 178 -32.58 11.23 -4.77
N ILE A 179 -31.64 10.50 -4.17
CA ILE A 179 -31.52 10.32 -2.71
C ILE A 179 -30.49 11.23 -2.04
N LYS A 180 -29.90 12.22 -2.74
CA LYS A 180 -28.79 13.03 -2.21
C LYS A 180 -29.08 13.59 -0.81
N ASN A 181 -30.23 14.26 -0.64
CA ASN A 181 -30.63 14.84 0.65
C ASN A 181 -30.82 13.77 1.74
N LYS A 182 -31.30 12.57 1.36
CA LYS A 182 -31.46 11.44 2.29
C LYS A 182 -30.13 10.87 2.72
N LEU A 183 -29.18 10.74 1.79
CA LEU A 183 -27.83 10.29 2.09
C LEU A 183 -27.12 11.27 3.04
N GLU A 184 -27.19 12.57 2.77
CA GLU A 184 -26.66 13.61 3.66
C GLU A 184 -27.28 13.50 5.06
N LYS A 185 -28.60 13.34 5.15
CA LYS A 185 -29.30 13.12 6.41
C LYS A 185 -28.81 11.84 7.12
N LEU A 186 -28.67 10.72 6.42
CA LEU A 186 -28.17 9.45 7.00
C LEU A 186 -26.75 9.60 7.56
N ILE A 187 -25.89 10.38 6.91
CA ILE A 187 -24.53 10.65 7.38
C ILE A 187 -24.58 11.47 8.68
N VAL A 188 -25.40 12.51 8.74
CA VAL A 188 -25.60 13.31 9.95
C VAL A 188 -26.13 12.43 11.08
N LEU A 189 -27.14 11.60 10.81
CA LEU A 189 -27.70 10.67 11.79
C LEU A 189 -26.64 9.68 12.30
N ARG A 190 -25.81 9.13 11.40
CA ARG A 190 -24.72 8.21 11.77
C ARG A 190 -23.72 8.86 12.72
N LYS A 191 -23.35 10.11 12.47
CA LYS A 191 -22.41 10.87 13.31
C LYS A 191 -22.99 11.17 14.69
N ASN A 192 -24.28 11.45 14.77
CA ASN A 192 -25.01 11.70 16.02
C ASN A 192 -25.50 10.42 16.72
N ASN A 193 -24.87 9.25 16.46
CA ASN A 193 -25.19 7.97 17.10
C ASN A 193 -26.65 7.49 16.94
N ILE A 194 -27.40 8.02 15.98
CA ILE A 194 -28.74 7.53 15.68
C ILE A 194 -28.63 6.16 14.99
N ARG A 195 -29.23 5.15 15.62
CA ARG A 195 -29.04 3.75 15.21
C ARG A 195 -29.99 3.30 14.12
N GLN A 196 -31.22 3.79 14.10
CA GLN A 196 -32.26 3.33 13.18
C GLN A 196 -33.03 4.46 12.51
N VAL A 197 -33.57 4.16 11.33
CA VAL A 197 -34.45 5.04 10.56
C VAL A 197 -35.53 4.20 9.87
N PRO A 198 -36.69 4.80 9.54
CA PRO A 198 -37.67 4.16 8.67
C PRO A 198 -37.06 3.81 7.32
N PHE A 199 -37.33 2.61 6.82
CA PHE A 199 -36.95 2.22 5.47
C PHE A 199 -38.02 2.68 4.48
N THR A 200 -37.80 3.86 3.90
CA THR A 200 -38.78 4.50 3.02
C THR A 200 -38.79 3.87 1.63
N ARG A 201 -39.98 3.71 1.02
CA ARG A 201 -40.16 3.11 -0.31
C ARG A 201 -39.31 3.72 -1.42
N ASP A 202 -39.07 5.02 -1.41
CA ASP A 202 -38.25 5.69 -2.42
C ASP A 202 -36.74 5.37 -2.27
N LEU A 203 -36.28 5.09 -1.05
CA LEU A 203 -34.92 4.62 -0.80
C LEU A 203 -34.75 3.17 -1.27
N GLU A 204 -35.73 2.33 -0.97
CA GLU A 204 -35.80 0.95 -1.46
C GLU A 204 -35.79 0.91 -2.99
N TYR A 205 -36.69 1.68 -3.61
CA TYR A 205 -36.77 1.82 -5.07
C TYR A 205 -35.44 2.30 -5.67
N PHE A 206 -34.80 3.32 -5.08
CA PHE A 206 -33.48 3.78 -5.57
C PHE A 206 -32.42 2.67 -5.51
N ILE A 207 -32.34 1.94 -4.40
CA ILE A 207 -31.35 0.87 -4.22
C ILE A 207 -31.55 -0.21 -5.29
N GLU A 208 -32.77 -0.68 -5.47
CA GLU A 208 -33.10 -1.72 -6.45
C GLU A 208 -32.83 -1.26 -7.89
N GLN A 209 -33.30 -0.07 -8.25
CA GLN A 209 -33.11 0.48 -9.59
C GLN A 209 -31.64 0.67 -9.94
N GLU A 210 -30.83 1.24 -9.04
CA GLU A 210 -29.41 1.47 -9.33
C GLU A 210 -28.62 0.15 -9.40
N MET A 211 -29.00 -0.89 -8.64
CA MET A 211 -28.38 -2.22 -8.80
C MET A 211 -28.68 -2.82 -10.17
N ASP A 212 -29.93 -2.73 -10.64
CA ASP A 212 -30.33 -3.26 -11.94
C ASP A 212 -29.74 -2.47 -13.10
N LEU A 213 -29.77 -1.13 -13.02
CA LEU A 213 -29.14 -0.24 -13.99
C LEU A 213 -27.62 -0.47 -14.02
N GLY A 214 -27.00 -0.64 -12.85
CA GLY A 214 -25.58 -0.94 -12.72
C GLY A 214 -25.20 -2.22 -13.46
N MET A 215 -25.95 -3.31 -13.25
CA MET A 215 -25.72 -4.58 -13.95
C MET A 215 -25.90 -4.47 -15.46
N LYS A 216 -26.85 -3.65 -15.95
CA LYS A 216 -27.04 -3.43 -17.38
C LYS A 216 -25.87 -2.64 -17.98
N LYS A 217 -25.45 -1.56 -17.34
CA LYS A 217 -24.36 -0.69 -17.82
C LYS A 217 -22.99 -1.38 -17.80
N ILE A 218 -22.77 -2.32 -16.89
CA ILE A 218 -21.47 -3.01 -16.77
C ILE A 218 -21.12 -3.85 -18.01
N ILE A 219 -22.13 -4.28 -18.76
CA ILE A 219 -21.95 -5.09 -19.98
C ILE A 219 -21.27 -4.25 -21.07
N SER A 220 -21.60 -2.97 -21.14
CA SER A 220 -21.05 -2.00 -22.09
C SER A 220 -19.81 -1.26 -21.59
N LEU A 221 -19.33 -1.55 -20.37
CA LEU A 221 -18.13 -0.90 -19.84
C LEU A 221 -16.88 -1.55 -20.47
N GLU A 222 -16.12 -0.76 -21.21
CA GLU A 222 -14.86 -1.18 -21.82
C GLU A 222 -13.83 -1.50 -20.73
N GLU A 223 -12.95 -2.46 -20.99
CA GLU A 223 -11.81 -2.72 -20.12
C GLU A 223 -10.77 -1.62 -20.27
N ASN A 224 -10.29 -1.09 -19.15
CA ASN A 224 -9.20 -0.14 -19.14
C ASN A 224 -7.85 -0.84 -19.33
N GLU A 225 -6.83 -0.10 -19.80
CA GLU A 225 -5.45 -0.58 -19.82
C GLU A 225 -4.99 -0.90 -18.38
N ARG A 226 -4.24 -2.00 -18.21
CA ARG A 226 -3.82 -2.49 -16.90
C ARG A 226 -2.38 -2.97 -16.89
N LEU A 227 -1.80 -2.97 -15.69
CA LEU A 227 -0.54 -3.63 -15.42
C LEU A 227 -0.65 -5.13 -15.71
N THR A 228 0.36 -5.67 -16.39
CA THR A 228 0.48 -7.10 -16.65
C THR A 228 1.02 -7.82 -15.41
N GLU A 229 0.88 -9.15 -15.37
CA GLU A 229 1.50 -9.96 -14.33
C GLU A 229 3.02 -9.77 -14.29
N ASP A 230 3.67 -9.65 -15.46
CA ASP A 230 5.09 -9.38 -15.57
C ASP A 230 5.47 -8.02 -14.96
N SER A 231 4.69 -6.96 -15.23
CA SER A 231 4.93 -5.65 -14.63
C SER A 231 4.80 -5.69 -13.10
N LEU A 232 3.77 -6.38 -12.59
CA LEU A 232 3.59 -6.56 -11.14
C LEU A 232 4.74 -7.37 -10.53
N ASN A 233 5.23 -8.40 -11.22
CA ASN A 233 6.36 -9.21 -10.79
C ASN A 233 7.68 -8.40 -10.78
N GLN A 234 7.91 -7.58 -11.80
CA GLN A 234 9.07 -6.67 -11.84
C GLN A 234 9.02 -5.64 -10.70
N MET A 235 7.85 -5.04 -10.45
CA MET A 235 7.65 -4.14 -9.31
C MET A 235 7.96 -4.86 -7.99
N PHE A 236 7.45 -6.08 -7.81
CA PHE A 236 7.73 -6.89 -6.63
C PHE A 236 9.24 -7.10 -6.43
N ILE A 237 9.94 -7.61 -7.46
CA ILE A 237 11.39 -7.85 -7.41
C ILE A 237 12.16 -6.58 -7.09
N GLN A 238 11.82 -5.46 -7.70
CA GLN A 238 12.46 -4.18 -7.44
C GLN A 238 12.27 -3.75 -5.98
N MET A 239 11.07 -3.87 -5.43
CA MET A 239 10.77 -3.47 -4.05
C MET A 239 11.53 -4.30 -3.02
N VAL A 240 11.58 -5.62 -3.20
CA VAL A 240 12.21 -6.52 -2.22
C VAL A 240 13.73 -6.52 -2.35
N SER A 241 14.27 -6.26 -3.55
CA SER A 241 15.72 -6.18 -3.77
C SER A 241 16.29 -4.81 -3.36
N SER A 242 15.61 -3.71 -3.67
CA SER A 242 16.12 -2.36 -3.35
C SER A 242 15.73 -1.88 -1.95
N GLY A 243 14.61 -2.37 -1.40
CA GLY A 243 14.02 -1.88 -0.16
C GLY A 243 14.78 -2.30 1.09
N TRP A 244 15.40 -3.48 1.05
CA TRP A 244 16.19 -4.06 2.15
C TRP A 244 17.67 -3.76 2.04
N ASN A 245 18.19 -3.64 0.82
CA ASN A 245 19.52 -3.13 0.57
C ASN A 245 19.75 -1.72 1.14
N ARG A 246 18.70 -0.97 1.52
CA ARG A 246 18.78 0.33 2.23
C ARG A 246 18.64 0.23 3.76
N MET A 247 17.99 -0.81 4.29
CA MET A 247 17.79 -0.98 5.75
C MET A 247 18.86 -1.85 6.41
N GLU A 248 19.54 -2.71 5.63
CA GLU A 248 20.75 -3.42 6.08
C GLU A 248 22.03 -2.57 5.91
N GLN A 249 21.91 -1.30 5.48
CA GLN A 249 23.05 -0.36 5.41
C GLN A 249 23.39 0.17 6.80
N GLN A 250 24.04 -0.64 7.63
CA GLN A 250 24.84 -0.05 8.69
C GLN A 250 26.00 0.70 8.03
N VAL A 251 26.14 2.00 8.35
CA VAL A 251 27.39 2.71 8.09
C VAL A 251 28.40 2.07 9.04
N PRO A 252 29.55 1.58 8.57
CA PRO A 252 30.51 0.95 9.46
C PRO A 252 30.89 1.92 10.59
N GLU A 253 31.02 1.40 11.81
CA GLU A 253 31.41 2.19 12.98
C GLU A 253 32.72 2.94 12.70
N MET A 254 32.73 4.23 13.02
CA MET A 254 33.93 5.04 12.92
C MET A 254 35.08 4.38 13.69
N GLY A 255 36.24 4.30 13.06
CA GLY A 255 37.46 3.80 13.67
C GLY A 255 37.74 2.31 13.49
N LYS A 256 37.01 1.62 12.61
CA LYS A 256 37.25 0.19 12.30
C LYS A 256 37.95 -0.01 10.96
N ASP A 257 38.75 -1.06 10.90
CA ASP A 257 39.27 -1.63 9.67
C ASP A 257 38.21 -2.50 8.99
N VAL A 258 38.03 -2.31 7.68
CA VAL A 258 37.11 -3.09 6.83
C VAL A 258 37.79 -3.54 5.55
N ILE A 259 37.27 -4.61 4.93
CA ILE A 259 37.61 -4.95 3.56
C ILE A 259 36.53 -4.36 2.65
N LEU A 260 36.92 -3.47 1.75
CA LEU A 260 36.05 -2.93 0.71
C LEU A 260 36.05 -3.88 -0.49
N LEU A 261 34.89 -4.44 -0.82
CA LEU A 261 34.56 -5.05 -2.10
C LEU A 261 33.93 -3.98 -3.00
N MET A 262 34.56 -3.75 -4.15
CA MET A 262 34.23 -2.61 -4.99
C MET A 262 33.92 -3.10 -6.39
N LYS A 263 32.84 -2.60 -6.99
CA LYS A 263 32.44 -2.95 -8.35
C LYS A 263 32.60 -1.74 -9.26
N SER A 264 33.41 -1.88 -10.31
CA SER A 264 33.51 -0.87 -11.35
C SER A 264 32.28 -0.91 -12.25
N ILE A 265 31.67 0.25 -12.47
CA ILE A 265 30.48 0.38 -13.32
C ILE A 265 30.87 0.30 -14.80
N SER A 266 32.02 0.85 -15.18
CA SER A 266 32.47 0.92 -16.58
C SER A 266 32.87 -0.43 -17.16
N ASN A 267 33.47 -1.31 -16.37
CA ASN A 267 33.99 -2.60 -16.85
C ASN A 267 33.41 -3.82 -16.11
N ASN A 268 32.52 -3.61 -15.14
CA ASN A 268 31.84 -4.66 -14.37
C ASN A 268 32.79 -5.59 -13.57
N GLN A 269 34.05 -5.16 -13.32
CA GLN A 269 35.05 -5.92 -12.54
C GLN A 269 34.98 -5.62 -11.04
N TYR A 270 35.42 -6.59 -10.23
CA TYR A 270 35.49 -6.49 -8.77
C TYR A 270 36.92 -6.26 -8.26
N TYR A 271 37.03 -5.46 -7.20
CA TYR A 271 38.28 -5.03 -6.59
C TYR A 271 38.20 -5.11 -5.06
N TYR A 272 39.34 -5.38 -4.41
CA TYR A 272 39.43 -5.44 -2.95
C TYR A 272 40.47 -4.45 -2.39
N ALA A 273 40.08 -3.69 -1.37
CA ALA A 273 40.96 -2.74 -0.68
C ALA A 273 40.76 -2.79 0.84
N LYS A 274 41.85 -2.58 1.61
CA LYS A 274 41.78 -2.44 3.06
C LYS A 274 41.48 -0.98 3.33
N ALA A 275 40.44 -0.72 4.09
CA ALA A 275 40.04 0.64 4.39
C ALA A 275 39.81 0.85 5.88
N TYR A 276 40.07 2.07 6.31
CA TYR A 276 39.79 2.54 7.66
C TYR A 276 38.64 3.54 7.61
N VAL A 277 37.63 3.35 8.44
CA VAL A 277 36.40 4.13 8.38
C VAL A 277 36.52 5.41 9.21
N LEU A 278 36.37 6.56 8.54
CA LEU A 278 36.42 7.89 9.16
C LEU A 278 35.03 8.40 9.60
N GLY A 279 33.95 7.71 9.22
CA GLY A 279 32.57 8.10 9.50
C GLY A 279 31.95 9.00 8.42
N SER A 280 30.62 9.14 8.44
CA SER A 280 29.86 10.00 7.49
C SER A 280 30.15 9.72 6.00
N GLY A 281 30.29 8.44 5.62
CA GLY A 281 30.63 8.07 4.24
C GLY A 281 32.07 8.45 3.84
N ARG A 282 32.99 8.55 4.79
CA ARG A 282 34.42 8.78 4.53
C ARG A 282 35.24 7.59 5.00
N PHE A 283 36.29 7.30 4.25
CA PHE A 283 37.23 6.22 4.55
C PHE A 283 38.62 6.54 4.03
N THR A 284 39.62 5.84 4.54
CA THR A 284 41.00 5.92 4.05
C THR A 284 41.42 4.58 3.49
N ILE A 285 42.03 4.58 2.30
CA ILE A 285 42.77 3.44 1.75
C ILE A 285 44.23 3.88 1.66
N ASN A 286 45.14 3.18 2.35
CA ASN A 286 46.57 3.51 2.39
C ASN A 286 46.88 5.00 2.66
N GLY A 287 46.10 5.64 3.55
CA GLY A 287 46.27 7.05 3.93
C GLY A 287 45.65 8.08 2.97
N LYS A 288 45.10 7.67 1.83
CA LYS A 288 44.29 8.54 0.96
C LYS A 288 42.84 8.53 1.41
N VAL A 289 42.23 9.70 1.58
CA VAL A 289 40.84 9.86 2.00
C VAL A 289 39.91 9.83 0.78
N PHE A 290 38.86 9.03 0.88
CA PHE A 290 37.79 8.92 -0.09
C PHE A 290 36.46 9.31 0.56
N VAL A 291 35.60 9.95 -0.22
CA VAL A 291 34.27 10.40 0.21
C VAL A 291 33.25 9.68 -0.65
N GLN A 292 32.65 8.63 -0.11
CA GLN A 292 31.62 7.87 -0.78
C GLN A 292 30.82 7.03 0.22
N ASN A 293 29.52 6.85 -0.03
CA ASN A 293 28.68 6.02 0.83
C ASN A 293 29.15 4.56 0.78
N ILE A 294 29.68 4.07 1.90
CA ILE A 294 30.04 2.67 2.11
C ILE A 294 28.85 1.92 2.69
N ILE A 295 28.55 0.74 2.17
CA ILE A 295 27.44 -0.11 2.61
C ILE A 295 27.99 -1.44 3.13
N THR A 296 27.81 -1.79 4.40
CA THR A 296 28.22 -3.12 4.91
C THR A 296 27.08 -4.13 4.88
N ASN A 297 27.42 -5.42 4.79
CA ASN A 297 26.51 -6.50 5.18
C ASN A 297 26.77 -6.84 6.66
N SER A 298 25.75 -6.96 7.50
CA SER A 298 25.87 -7.13 8.96
C SER A 298 26.56 -8.43 9.41
N TYR A 299 26.77 -9.37 8.49
CA TYR A 299 27.30 -10.70 8.79
C TYR A 299 28.75 -10.91 8.31
N GLU A 300 29.36 -9.95 7.62
CA GLU A 300 30.73 -10.06 7.11
C GLU A 300 31.51 -8.75 7.31
N PRO A 301 32.85 -8.79 7.47
CA PRO A 301 33.69 -7.59 7.52
C PRO A 301 33.86 -6.91 6.14
N VAL A 302 32.95 -7.19 5.22
CA VAL A 302 32.99 -6.78 3.82
C VAL A 302 31.99 -5.65 3.58
N ALA A 303 32.51 -4.56 3.02
CA ALA A 303 31.78 -3.35 2.70
C ALA A 303 31.75 -3.12 1.18
N TRP A 304 30.65 -2.60 0.65
CA TRP A 304 30.40 -2.43 -0.78
C TRP A 304 30.58 -0.99 -1.23
N LEU A 305 31.19 -0.83 -2.40
CA LEU A 305 31.35 0.45 -3.08
C LEU A 305 31.16 0.33 -4.60
N TYR A 306 30.38 1.23 -5.20
CA TYR A 306 30.26 1.35 -6.65
C TYR A 306 31.11 2.51 -7.14
N ILE A 307 31.98 2.29 -8.12
CA ILE A 307 32.91 3.31 -8.64
C ILE A 307 32.66 3.46 -10.15
N GLU A 308 32.41 4.68 -10.62
CA GLU A 308 32.18 4.96 -12.04
C GLU A 308 33.44 4.68 -12.87
N GLU A 309 34.58 5.25 -12.47
CA GLU A 309 35.89 4.97 -13.04
C GLU A 309 37.00 5.05 -11.96
N PRO A 310 37.71 3.95 -11.66
CA PRO A 310 38.82 3.98 -10.71
C PRO A 310 39.99 4.78 -11.30
N SER A 311 40.39 5.87 -10.64
CA SER A 311 41.56 6.65 -11.04
C SER A 311 42.84 5.81 -10.98
N LYS A 312 43.87 6.18 -11.74
CA LYS A 312 45.18 5.49 -11.71
C LYS A 312 45.75 5.45 -10.28
N ASP A 313 45.66 6.58 -9.59
CA ASP A 313 46.03 6.76 -8.19
C ASP A 313 45.27 5.88 -7.19
N PHE A 314 44.06 5.46 -7.55
CA PHE A 314 43.22 4.54 -6.79
C PHE A 314 43.60 3.09 -7.08
N MET A 315 43.89 2.77 -8.34
CA MET A 315 44.32 1.43 -8.76
C MET A 315 45.60 0.97 -8.07
N ASP A 316 46.52 1.89 -7.76
CA ASP A 316 47.76 1.59 -7.00
C ASP A 316 47.52 1.22 -5.52
N SER A 317 46.30 1.43 -5.01
CA SER A 317 45.92 1.18 -3.61
C SER A 317 45.09 -0.10 -3.40
N VAL A 318 44.79 -0.81 -4.49
CA VAL A 318 44.02 -2.07 -4.50
C VAL A 318 44.98 -3.26 -4.45
N PHE A 319 44.68 -4.28 -3.64
CA PHE A 319 45.58 -5.43 -3.49
C PHE A 319 45.13 -6.68 -4.28
N VAL A 320 43.85 -6.79 -4.67
CA VAL A 320 43.34 -7.89 -5.52
C VAL A 320 42.35 -7.38 -6.56
N LYS A 321 42.53 -7.84 -7.80
CA LYS A 321 41.61 -7.69 -8.93
C LYS A 321 41.12 -9.08 -9.32
N GLU A 322 39.82 -9.33 -9.28
CA GLU A 322 39.27 -10.55 -9.87
C GLU A 322 39.30 -10.43 -11.41
N LYS A 323 39.69 -11.54 -12.07
CA LYS A 323 39.85 -11.59 -13.52
C LYS A 323 38.52 -11.80 -14.22
#